data_AF-A0A7W3RE93-F1
#
_entry.id   AF-A0A7W3RE93-F1
#
_cell.length_a   1.000
_cell.length_b   1.000
_cell.length_c   1.000
_cell.angle_alpha   90.00
_cell.angle_beta   90.00
_cell.angle_gamma   90.00
#
_symmetry.space_group_name_H-M   'P 1'
#
loop_
_entity.id
_entity.type
_entity.pdbx_description
1 polymer ?
#
loop_
_entity_poly.entity_id
_entity_poly.type
_entity_poly.pdbx_seq_one_letter_code
_entity_poly.pdbx_strand_id
1 'polypeptide(L)'
;MENHGSLKAYTIGFIFSIILTVIPLMLVLNHVFAKNILLASILGMAVLQFFIQLFFFMHIKDGEKPRYNVMALILGIVFVITIVAGSIWIMTFNSQVQ
;
A
#
# COMPACT_ATOMS: atom_id res chain seq x y z
N MET A 1 -23.77 15.23 -22.00
CA MET A 1 -22.94 16.18 -21.23
C MET A 1 -22.28 15.39 -20.12
N GLU A 2 -21.16 14.76 -20.48
CA GLU A 2 -20.44 13.76 -19.70
C GLU A 2 -19.44 14.49 -18.80
N ASN A 3 -19.65 14.46 -17.48
CA ASN A 3 -18.83 15.23 -16.55
C ASN A 3 -17.93 14.30 -15.72
N HIS A 4 -16.79 13.94 -16.31
CA HIS A 4 -15.43 13.93 -15.73
C HIS A 4 -15.26 13.76 -14.19
N GLY A 5 -15.90 12.76 -13.58
CA GLY A 5 -15.65 12.37 -12.18
C GLY A 5 -14.40 11.49 -12.01
N SER A 6 -14.07 10.68 -13.01
CA SER A 6 -12.97 9.71 -13.00
C SER A 6 -11.59 10.35 -12.86
N LEU A 7 -11.30 11.36 -13.70
CA LEU A 7 -10.00 12.02 -13.75
C LEU A 7 -9.70 12.81 -12.47
N LYS A 8 -10.72 13.44 -11.87
CA LYS A 8 -10.57 14.20 -10.61
C LYS A 8 -10.26 13.27 -9.43
N ALA A 9 -10.93 12.12 -9.36
CA ALA A 9 -10.61 11.10 -8.38
C ALA A 9 -9.19 10.55 -8.60
N TYR A 10 -8.82 10.18 -9.83
CA TYR A 10 -7.48 9.71 -10.12
C TYR A 10 -6.39 10.74 -9.71
N THR A 11 -6.65 12.01 -10.00
CA THR A 11 -5.74 13.11 -9.65
C THR A 11 -5.63 13.33 -8.14
N ILE A 12 -6.73 13.22 -7.38
CA ILE A 12 -6.67 13.40 -5.92
C ILE A 12 -5.84 12.31 -5.25
N GLY A 13 -5.93 11.08 -5.74
CA GLY A 13 -5.12 9.96 -5.25
C GLY A 13 -3.65 10.05 -5.60
N PHE A 14 -3.37 10.50 -6.81
CA PHE A 14 -2.02 10.78 -7.24
C PHE A 14 -1.37 11.84 -6.35
N ILE A 15 -2.09 12.93 -6.06
CA ILE A 15 -1.63 13.96 -5.10
C ILE A 15 -1.42 13.35 -3.70
N PHE A 16 -2.34 12.52 -3.22
CA PHE A 16 -2.23 11.89 -1.90
C PHE A 16 -1.00 10.97 -1.79
N SER A 17 -0.73 10.18 -2.83
CA SER A 17 0.44 9.32 -2.95
C SER A 17 1.75 10.12 -2.98
N ILE A 18 1.78 11.26 -3.69
CA ILE A 18 2.93 12.17 -3.69
C ILE A 18 3.17 12.72 -2.29
N ILE A 19 2.13 13.24 -1.63
CA ILE A 19 2.24 13.79 -0.27
C ILE A 19 2.78 12.73 0.68
N LEU A 20 2.24 11.51 0.63
CA LEU A 20 2.67 10.41 1.48
C LEU A 20 4.10 9.94 1.20
N THR A 21 4.65 10.23 0.01
CA THR A 21 6.05 9.94 -0.34
C THR A 21 6.99 11.07 0.10
N VAL A 22 6.53 12.32 0.01
CA VAL A 22 7.32 13.50 0.40
C VAL A 22 7.50 13.57 1.92
N ILE A 23 6.49 13.19 2.71
CA ILE A 23 6.57 13.15 4.18
C ILE A 23 7.74 12.28 4.68
N PRO A 24 7.85 10.97 4.34
CA PRO A 24 8.94 10.13 4.81
C PRO A 24 10.28 10.57 4.21
N LEU A 25 10.31 11.12 2.99
CA LEU A 25 11.54 11.66 2.40
C LEU A 25 12.09 12.83 3.22
N MET A 26 11.23 13.78 3.59
CA MET A 26 11.60 14.88 4.49
C MET A 26 12.00 14.38 5.88
N LEU A 27 11.33 13.34 6.38
CA LEU A 27 11.64 12.74 7.68
C LEU A 27 13.03 12.08 7.70
N VAL A 28 13.43 11.42 6.60
CA VAL A 28 14.76 10.81 6.40
C VAL A 28 15.84 11.86 6.23
N LEU A 29 15.61 12.87 5.40
CA LEU A 29 16.63 13.88 5.09
C LEU A 29 17.03 14.70 6.32
N ASN A 30 16.06 15.10 7.14
CA ASN A 30 16.32 15.92 8.31
C ASN A 30 16.96 15.15 9.49
N HIS A 31 17.08 13.80 9.42
CA HIS A 31 17.72 12.96 10.45
C HIS A 31 17.30 13.28 11.90
N VAL A 32 16.08 13.79 12.11
CA VAL A 32 15.66 14.40 13.39
C VAL A 32 15.46 13.35 14.48
N PHE A 33 15.30 12.08 14.11
CA PHE A 33 14.98 10.99 15.03
C PHE A 33 16.06 9.91 15.06
N ALA A 34 16.17 9.22 16.20
CA ALA A 34 17.01 8.03 16.34
C ALA A 34 16.69 7.01 15.24
N LYS A 35 17.72 6.32 14.71
CA LYS A 35 17.60 5.37 13.58
C LYS A 35 16.41 4.40 13.70
N ASN A 36 16.10 3.95 14.91
CA ASN A 36 15.00 3.02 15.17
C ASN A 36 13.61 3.63 14.89
N ILE A 37 13.39 4.87 15.34
CA ILE A 37 12.13 5.60 15.10
C ILE A 37 11.99 5.94 13.63
N LEU A 38 13.11 6.31 12.99
CA LEU A 38 13.17 6.61 11.57
C LEU A 38 12.80 5.38 10.72
N LEU A 39 13.39 4.22 11.02
CA LEU A 39 13.06 2.95 10.38
C LEU A 39 11.58 2.58 10.53
N ALA A 40 11.04 2.66 11.75
CA ALA A 40 9.64 2.34 12.01
C ALA A 40 8.69 3.26 11.23
N SER A 41 9.01 4.56 11.15
CA SER A 41 8.20 5.54 10.44
C SER A 41 8.22 5.33 8.92
N ILE A 42 9.39 5.04 8.33
CA ILE A 42 9.49 4.71 6.89
C ILE A 42 8.69 3.45 6.57
N LEU A 43 8.83 2.41 7.40
CA LEU A 43 8.18 1.12 7.16
C LEU A 43 6.65 1.25 7.26
N GLY A 44 6.15 2.01 8.24
CA GLY A 44 4.73 2.34 8.34
C GLY A 44 4.23 3.14 7.13
N MET A 45 5.01 4.13 6.66
CA MET A 45 4.64 4.92 5.48
C MET A 45 4.65 4.08 4.20
N ALA A 46 5.59 3.16 4.06
CA ALA A 46 5.70 2.26 2.91
C ALA A 46 4.49 1.33 2.80
N VAL A 47 4.02 0.80 3.92
CA VAL A 47 2.80 -0.01 3.97
C VAL A 47 1.59 0.83 3.59
N LEU A 48 1.45 2.03 4.15
CA LEU A 48 0.32 2.92 3.84
C LEU A 48 0.31 3.37 2.37
N GLN A 49 1.50 3.59 1.79
CA GLN A 49 1.68 3.89 0.37
C GLN A 49 1.21 2.74 -0.51
N PHE A 50 1.57 1.50 -0.16
CA PHE A 50 1.11 0.31 -0.87
C PHE A 50 -0.43 0.23 -0.91
N PHE A 51 -1.10 0.51 0.21
CA PHE A 51 -2.57 0.57 0.24
C PHE A 51 -3.13 1.67 -0.69
N ILE A 52 -2.63 2.90 -0.60
CA ILE A 52 -3.10 4.01 -1.46
C ILE A 52 -2.95 3.66 -2.94
N GLN A 53 -1.82 3.06 -3.31
CA GLN A 53 -1.53 2.69 -4.68
C GLN A 53 -2.46 1.56 -5.16
N LEU A 54 -2.76 0.58 -4.32
CA LEU A 54 -3.78 -0.42 -4.64
C LEU A 54 -5.17 0.21 -4.81
N PHE A 55 -5.59 1.13 -3.93
CA PHE A 55 -6.94 1.73 -4.02
C PHE A 55 -7.10 2.74 -5.17
N PHE A 56 -6.09 3.57 -5.43
CA PHE A 56 -6.17 4.62 -6.45
C PHE A 56 -5.72 4.18 -7.84
N PHE A 57 -4.68 3.36 -7.93
CA PHE A 57 -4.14 2.92 -9.22
C PHE A 57 -4.86 1.67 -9.73
N MET A 58 -5.28 0.76 -8.84
CA MET A 58 -6.14 -0.38 -9.21
C MET A 58 -7.61 0.06 -9.23
N HIS A 59 -7.86 0.94 -10.17
CA HIS A 59 -9.10 1.65 -10.45
C HIS A 59 -10.35 0.75 -10.51
N ILE A 60 -10.97 0.50 -9.35
CA ILE A 60 -12.15 -0.35 -9.18
C ILE A 60 -13.48 0.34 -9.58
N LYS A 61 -13.46 1.64 -9.87
CA LYS A 61 -14.70 2.44 -10.00
C LYS A 61 -15.10 2.96 -11.38
N ASP A 62 -14.29 2.87 -12.45
CA ASP A 62 -14.71 3.35 -13.80
C ASP A 62 -14.84 2.26 -14.86
N GLY A 63 -15.49 1.16 -14.53
CA GLY A 63 -16.03 0.28 -15.56
C GLY A 63 -17.32 -0.34 -15.07
N GLU A 64 -18.33 -0.42 -15.92
CA GLU A 64 -19.70 -0.91 -15.69
C GLU A 64 -19.80 -2.38 -15.19
N LYS A 65 -18.75 -2.94 -14.59
CA LYS A 65 -18.65 -4.26 -13.95
C LYS A 65 -17.84 -4.23 -12.63
N PRO A 66 -18.15 -3.32 -11.68
CA PRO A 66 -17.27 -3.02 -10.54
C PRO A 66 -17.07 -4.17 -9.53
N ARG A 67 -17.98 -5.15 -9.46
CA ARG A 67 -17.96 -6.19 -8.42
C ARG A 67 -16.82 -7.21 -8.57
N TYR A 68 -16.52 -7.64 -9.80
CA TYR A 68 -15.52 -8.69 -10.03
C TYR A 68 -14.10 -8.22 -9.73
N ASN A 69 -13.79 -6.94 -10.00
CA ASN A 69 -12.47 -6.39 -9.78
C ASN A 69 -12.17 -6.21 -8.27
N VAL A 70 -13.18 -5.80 -7.48
CA VAL A 70 -13.11 -5.79 -6.01
C VAL A 70 -12.90 -7.19 -5.45
N MET A 71 -13.63 -8.16 -6.01
CA MET A 71 -13.55 -9.55 -5.56
C MET A 71 -12.17 -10.16 -5.83
N ALA A 72 -11.57 -9.84 -6.99
CA ALA A 72 -10.18 -10.22 -7.31
C ALA A 72 -9.16 -9.54 -6.37
N LEU A 73 -9.37 -8.27 -6.01
CA LEU A 73 -8.47 -7.55 -5.08
C LEU A 73 -8.50 -8.17 -3.68
N ILE A 74 -9.71 -8.47 -3.16
CA ILE A 74 -9.87 -9.14 -1.86
C ILE A 74 -9.20 -10.51 -1.88
N LEU A 75 -9.38 -11.30 -2.94
CA LEU A 75 -8.68 -12.58 -3.11
C LEU A 75 -7.16 -12.41 -3.12
N GLY A 76 -6.65 -11.40 -3.84
CA GLY A 76 -5.23 -11.07 -3.86
C GLY A 76 -4.68 -10.75 -2.46
N ILE A 77 -5.40 -9.96 -1.66
CA ILE A 77 -5.03 -9.65 -0.27
C ILE A 77 -4.99 -10.92 0.59
N VAL A 78 -5.99 -11.80 0.46
CA VAL A 78 -6.01 -13.09 1.18
C VAL A 78 -4.81 -13.95 0.79
N PHE A 79 -4.46 -14.03 -0.49
CA PHE A 79 -3.27 -14.73 -0.93
C PHE A 79 -1.99 -14.13 -0.35
N VAL A 80 -1.84 -12.80 -0.40
CA VAL A 80 -0.66 -12.11 0.17
C VAL A 80 -0.53 -12.40 1.66
N ILE A 81 -1.61 -12.28 2.44
CA ILE A 81 -1.59 -12.57 3.89
C ILE A 81 -1.23 -14.04 4.13
N THR A 82 -1.83 -14.97 3.37
CA THR A 82 -1.56 -16.40 3.51
C THR A 82 -0.11 -16.75 3.19
N ILE A 83 0.44 -16.21 2.10
CA ILE A 83 1.82 -16.45 1.68
C ILE A 83 2.79 -15.82 2.68
N VAL A 84 2.55 -14.59 3.13
CA VAL A 84 3.43 -13.90 4.09
C VAL A 84 3.39 -14.60 5.45
N ALA A 85 2.20 -14.91 5.98
CA ALA A 85 2.08 -15.63 7.25
C ALA A 85 2.68 -17.03 7.16
N GLY A 86 2.43 -17.76 6.07
CA GLY A 86 3.04 -19.07 5.81
C GLY A 86 4.56 -19.00 5.68
N SER A 87 5.09 -17.98 4.97
CA SER A 87 6.53 -17.78 4.82
C SER A 87 7.21 -17.45 6.16
N ILE A 88 6.61 -16.58 6.96
CA ILE A 88 7.12 -16.25 8.31
C ILE A 88 7.10 -17.49 9.18
N TRP A 89 6.00 -18.27 9.16
CA TRP A 89 5.89 -19.52 9.90
C TRP A 89 6.99 -20.51 9.50
N ILE A 90 7.20 -20.75 8.20
CA ILE A 90 8.22 -21.68 7.71
C ILE A 90 9.63 -21.22 8.10
N MET A 91 9.93 -19.92 7.95
CA MET A 91 11.25 -19.39 8.32
C MET A 91 11.51 -19.45 9.82
N THR A 92 10.52 -19.08 10.65
CA THR A 92 10.61 -19.21 12.11
C THR A 92 10.72 -20.67 12.51
N PHE A 93 9.89 -21.56 11.97
CA PHE A 93 9.93 -22.99 12.27
C PHE A 93 11.28 -23.61 11.89
N ASN A 94 11.80 -23.32 10.69
CA ASN A 94 13.11 -23.82 10.26
C ASN A 94 14.26 -23.29 11.13
N SER A 95 14.16 -22.05 11.63
CA SER A 95 15.14 -21.49 12.57
C SER A 95 15.06 -22.06 14.00
N GLN A 96 13.98 -22.74 14.38
CA GLN A 96 13.86 -23.41 15.70
C GLN A 96 14.37 -24.86 15.67
N VAL A 97 14.57 -25.42 14.47
CA VAL A 97 15.00 -26.81 14.24
C VAL A 97 16.51 -26.89 13.94
N GLN A 98 17.20 -25.75 13.82
CA GLN A 98 18.67 -25.65 13.76
C GLN A 98 19.23 -25.15 15.09
#